data_AF-A0A1G6RWD2-F1
#
_entry.id   AF-A0A1G6RWD2-F1
#
_cell.length_a   1.000
_cell.length_b   1.000
_cell.length_c   1.000
_cell.angle_alpha   90.00
_cell.angle_beta   90.00
_cell.angle_gamma   90.00
#
_symmetry.space_group_name_H-M   'P 1'
#
loop_
_entity.id
_entity.type
_entity.pdbx_description
1 polymer ?
#
loop_
_entity_poly.entity_id
_entity_poly.type
_entity_poly.pdbx_seq_one_letter_code
_entity_poly.pdbx_strand_id
1 'polypeptide(L)'
;MAKKAGGLAFTAFTGIPTPDQIQTIVGTLEGFLADPTKLATKDNLEAAVEGVKGLLKPKGDGDSTNVPEEINAFRKAFDDLLDKAGVEQLVVLIDDLDRCLPDTAIETLEAVRLFVFTSRTAFVVAADEAMIEYAVRKHFPDLPDTTGPQTYARNYLEKLIQVPFRIPALGDTETRIYVTLLLVGAELGENDAAFNALIKVARERLKRPWTSGALDAATVRTALGDKASRANNALALSDQIGPILSSGTKGNPRQIKRFLNMLVLRQRTAEARGFGDDVKLPVLAKLMLAERFLPRLFDQIAAAAAAAADGKCPDLTALEAAATAKGNATGPAKPEKTAGKSDDAAKPAPKLEAVKPTDSALLSEWLSSPAIKAWAAVPTPIGGEDLRPYLFVAKDRKDYFGAASVLGHLADVVEQLFGGKFAVQGLEADLKRLAPPEAAQVFEAVRGRIVGGDSFDTEPAGAAGLAVLVKSHPTLQGNLVDFLETLPRDRLGPWVCSGWEGVLKDGDATQRFDRLLQTWGKEGGAMLKVAATGVLRTRQGAR
;
A
#
# COMPACT_ATOMS: atom_id res chain seq x y z
N MET A 1 69.33 -21.96 13.70
CA MET A 1 68.37 -22.99 13.27
C MET A 1 67.65 -23.68 14.45
N ALA A 2 68.24 -23.81 15.65
CA ALA A 2 67.58 -24.43 16.80
C ALA A 2 66.44 -23.61 17.47
N LYS A 3 66.43 -22.27 17.38
CA LYS A 3 65.36 -21.43 17.96
C LYS A 3 64.06 -21.39 17.15
N LYS A 4 64.10 -21.64 15.83
CA LYS A 4 62.90 -21.63 14.97
C LYS A 4 62.10 -22.95 15.03
N ALA A 5 62.77 -24.06 15.34
CA ALA A 5 62.11 -25.37 15.47
C ALA A 5 61.27 -25.49 16.76
N GLY A 6 61.70 -24.87 17.86
CA GLY A 6 60.98 -24.90 19.13
C GLY A 6 59.64 -24.14 19.12
N GLY A 7 59.59 -22.99 18.43
CA GLY A 7 58.35 -22.20 18.32
C GLY A 7 57.27 -22.85 17.46
N LEU A 8 57.66 -23.55 16.39
CA LEU A 8 56.74 -24.29 15.54
C LEU A 8 56.16 -25.53 16.23
N ALA A 9 56.94 -26.21 17.07
CA ALA A 9 56.47 -27.34 17.87
C ALA A 9 55.50 -26.89 18.97
N PHE A 10 55.76 -25.74 19.62
CA PHE A 10 54.88 -25.18 20.64
C PHE A 10 53.51 -24.77 20.09
N THR A 11 53.47 -24.11 18.92
CA THR A 11 52.20 -23.72 18.26
C THR A 11 51.47 -24.93 17.67
N ALA A 12 52.18 -25.93 17.15
CA ALA A 12 51.56 -27.18 16.70
C ALA A 12 50.95 -28.00 17.84
N PHE A 13 51.48 -27.88 19.06
CA PHE A 13 51.02 -28.63 20.22
C PHE A 13 49.94 -27.89 21.03
N THR A 14 49.98 -26.56 21.09
CA THR A 14 49.09 -25.77 21.97
C THR A 14 48.03 -24.95 21.23
N GLY A 15 48.16 -24.78 19.91
CA GLY A 15 47.26 -23.91 19.13
C GLY A 15 47.44 -22.41 19.40
N ILE A 16 48.34 -22.01 20.32
CA ILE A 16 48.61 -20.61 20.65
C ILE A 16 49.73 -20.08 19.73
N PRO A 17 49.49 -18.98 18.97
CA PRO A 17 50.52 -18.37 18.14
C PRO A 17 51.59 -17.71 19.02
N THR A 18 52.86 -17.90 18.67
CA THR A 18 53.98 -17.31 19.43
C THR A 18 54.11 -15.80 19.17
N PRO A 19 54.70 -15.02 20.10
CA PRO A 19 54.88 -13.57 19.93
C PRO A 19 55.58 -13.18 18.63
N ASP A 20 56.53 -13.99 18.17
CA ASP A 20 57.23 -13.78 16.89
C ASP A 20 56.30 -13.97 15.67
N GLN A 21 55.31 -14.87 15.74
CA GLN A 21 54.31 -15.06 14.69
C GLN A 21 53.28 -13.92 14.68
N ILE A 22 52.90 -13.42 15.86
CA ILE A 22 52.02 -12.25 15.98
C ILE A 22 52.71 -11.00 15.43
N GLN A 23 54.01 -10.79 15.72
CA GLN A 23 54.78 -9.70 15.10
C GLN A 23 54.91 -9.84 13.58
N THR A 24 55.00 -11.07 13.07
CA THR A 24 55.06 -11.30 11.62
C THR A 24 53.72 -10.95 10.95
N ILE A 25 52.60 -11.26 11.59
CA ILE A 25 51.24 -10.94 11.12
C ILE A 25 50.96 -9.43 11.22
N VAL A 26 51.36 -8.78 12.32
CA VAL A 26 51.23 -7.32 12.49
C VAL A 26 52.12 -6.58 11.48
N GLY A 27 53.35 -7.04 11.24
CA GLY A 27 54.22 -6.47 10.21
C GLY A 27 53.72 -6.68 8.77
N THR A 28 53.00 -7.78 8.49
CA THR A 28 52.33 -7.96 7.19
C THR A 28 51.10 -7.05 7.06
N LEU A 29 50.31 -6.88 8.12
CA LEU A 29 49.15 -5.97 8.15
C LEU A 29 49.55 -4.50 8.03
N GLU A 30 50.62 -4.06 8.69
CA GLU A 30 51.19 -2.72 8.52
C GLU A 30 51.71 -2.51 7.09
N GLY A 31 52.31 -3.54 6.47
CA GLY A 31 52.70 -3.51 5.06
C GLY A 31 51.52 -3.47 4.08
N PHE A 32 50.38 -4.09 4.43
CA PHE A 32 49.15 -4.07 3.62
C PHE A 32 48.38 -2.75 3.73
N LEU A 33 48.42 -2.09 4.89
CA LEU A 33 47.83 -0.75 5.10
C LEU A 33 48.63 0.36 4.43
N ALA A 34 49.94 0.16 4.23
CA ALA A 34 50.81 1.15 3.58
C ALA A 34 50.66 1.21 2.05
N ASP A 35 50.17 0.15 1.39
CA ASP A 35 50.09 0.13 -0.08
C ASP A 35 49.03 -0.86 -0.63
N PRO A 36 47.72 -0.48 -0.62
CA PRO A 36 46.60 -1.38 -0.93
C PRO A 36 46.50 -1.82 -2.41
N THR A 37 47.34 -1.28 -3.29
CA THR A 37 47.34 -1.60 -4.73
C THR A 37 48.11 -2.87 -5.09
N LYS A 38 48.95 -3.40 -4.18
CA LYS A 38 49.70 -4.66 -4.36
C LYS A 38 48.91 -5.93 -4.00
N LEU A 39 47.68 -5.76 -3.49
CA LEU A 39 46.76 -6.86 -3.16
C LEU A 39 46.04 -7.46 -4.37
N ALA A 40 46.16 -6.83 -5.55
CA ALA A 40 45.46 -7.24 -6.77
C ALA A 40 46.35 -7.98 -7.79
N THR A 41 47.46 -8.60 -7.37
CA THR A 41 48.28 -9.46 -8.23
C THR A 41 48.10 -10.93 -7.87
N LYS A 42 47.93 -11.78 -8.91
CA LYS A 42 47.65 -13.22 -8.80
C LYS A 42 48.62 -13.95 -7.85
N ASP A 43 49.90 -13.57 -7.87
CA ASP A 43 50.94 -14.23 -7.07
C ASP A 43 50.75 -14.05 -5.56
N ASN A 44 50.20 -12.91 -5.11
CA ASN A 44 49.93 -12.66 -3.69
C ASN A 44 48.63 -13.34 -3.21
N LEU A 45 47.68 -13.56 -4.12
CA LEU A 45 46.44 -14.28 -3.83
C LEU A 45 46.70 -15.79 -3.70
N GLU A 46 47.61 -16.35 -4.51
CA GLU A 46 48.03 -17.75 -4.39
C GLU A 46 48.80 -18.02 -3.09
N ALA A 47 49.67 -17.09 -2.67
CA ALA A 47 50.37 -17.19 -1.39
C ALA A 47 49.43 -17.11 -0.18
N ALA A 48 48.38 -16.28 -0.25
CA ALA A 48 47.35 -16.20 0.78
C ALA A 48 46.49 -17.49 0.84
N VAL A 49 46.20 -18.11 -0.31
CA VAL A 49 45.44 -19.36 -0.40
C VAL A 49 46.25 -20.58 0.06
N GLU A 50 47.58 -20.62 -0.21
CA GLU A 50 48.46 -21.66 0.36
C GLU A 50 48.62 -21.52 1.88
N GLY A 51 48.68 -20.29 2.40
CA GLY A 51 48.71 -20.02 3.85
C GLY A 51 47.46 -20.53 4.57
N VAL A 52 46.29 -20.44 3.93
CA VAL A 52 45.01 -20.94 4.46
C VAL A 52 44.90 -22.48 4.35
N LYS A 53 45.47 -23.10 3.30
CA LYS A 53 45.56 -24.57 3.20
C LYS A 53 46.48 -25.20 4.24
N GLY A 54 47.51 -24.49 4.71
CA GLY A 54 48.39 -24.95 5.78
C GLY A 54 47.72 -25.07 7.15
N LEU A 55 46.61 -24.35 7.37
CA LEU A 55 45.79 -24.38 8.58
C LEU A 55 44.71 -25.48 8.57
N LEU A 56 44.44 -26.07 7.39
CA LEU A 56 43.49 -27.16 7.20
C LEU A 56 44.22 -28.51 7.13
N LYS A 57 44.90 -28.89 8.22
CA LYS A 57 45.18 -30.31 8.48
C LYS A 57 44.06 -30.88 9.36
N PRO A 58 43.51 -32.07 9.04
CA PRO A 58 42.57 -32.73 9.93
C PRO A 58 43.30 -33.06 11.23
N LYS A 59 42.90 -32.42 12.34
CA LYS A 59 43.41 -32.75 13.68
C LYS A 59 43.00 -34.19 14.00
N GLY A 60 43.99 -35.00 14.36
CA GLY A 60 43.77 -36.32 14.93
C GLY A 60 43.07 -36.21 16.29
N ASP A 61 42.34 -37.28 16.62
CA ASP A 61 41.55 -37.44 17.83
C ASP A 61 42.27 -36.99 19.10
N GLY A 62 41.59 -36.14 19.88
CA GLY A 62 41.95 -35.85 21.27
C GLY A 62 42.44 -34.43 21.53
N ASP A 63 41.60 -33.41 21.28
CA ASP A 63 41.50 -32.28 22.21
C ASP A 63 40.18 -31.55 21.94
N SER A 64 39.23 -31.69 22.87
CA SER A 64 38.02 -30.87 22.90
C SER A 64 38.42 -29.46 23.31
N THR A 65 38.85 -28.67 22.33
CA THR A 65 39.19 -27.25 22.52
C THR A 65 38.03 -26.55 23.22
N ASN A 66 38.31 -25.98 24.39
CA ASN A 66 37.29 -25.42 25.26
C ASN A 66 36.85 -24.06 24.66
N VAL A 67 35.84 -24.07 23.78
CA VAL A 67 35.26 -22.90 23.08
C VAL A 67 35.14 -21.62 23.95
N PRO A 68 34.80 -21.70 25.26
CA PRO A 68 34.76 -20.51 26.12
C PRO A 68 36.11 -19.79 26.30
N GLU A 69 37.24 -20.51 26.30
CA GLU A 69 38.58 -19.94 26.49
C GLU A 69 39.03 -19.15 25.27
N GLU A 70 38.75 -19.64 24.06
CA GLU A 70 39.06 -18.95 22.81
C GLU A 70 38.27 -17.64 22.67
N ILE A 71 36.98 -17.64 23.05
CA ILE A 71 36.15 -16.43 23.05
C ILE A 71 36.71 -15.39 24.03
N ASN A 72 37.13 -15.81 25.22
CA ASN A 72 37.73 -14.89 26.21
C ASN A 72 39.08 -14.34 25.75
N ALA A 73 39.92 -15.17 25.12
CA ALA A 73 41.19 -14.72 24.54
C ALA A 73 40.96 -13.70 23.42
N PHE A 74 39.97 -13.93 22.56
CA PHE A 74 39.55 -12.99 21.52
C PHE A 74 39.11 -11.65 22.12
N ARG A 75 38.23 -11.67 23.13
CA ARG A 75 37.74 -10.45 23.81
C ARG A 75 38.90 -9.62 24.36
N LYS A 76 39.85 -10.26 25.05
CA LYS A 76 41.02 -9.57 25.60
C LYS A 76 41.90 -8.96 24.51
N ALA A 77 42.19 -9.70 23.45
CA ALA A 77 42.97 -9.19 22.32
C ALA A 77 42.27 -8.00 21.62
N PHE A 78 40.94 -8.05 21.54
CA PHE A 78 40.13 -6.98 20.98
C PHE A 78 40.09 -5.74 21.88
N ASP A 79 39.92 -5.91 23.19
CA ASP A 79 39.99 -4.81 24.15
C ASP A 79 41.37 -4.12 24.12
N ASP A 80 42.46 -4.89 24.11
CA ASP A 80 43.83 -4.37 24.00
C ASP A 80 44.05 -3.61 22.67
N LEU A 81 43.39 -4.04 21.58
CA LEU A 81 43.42 -3.34 20.30
C LEU A 81 42.71 -1.99 20.38
N LEU A 82 41.52 -1.95 20.97
CA LEU A 82 40.77 -0.70 21.18
C LEU A 82 41.57 0.29 22.04
N ASP A 83 42.23 -0.19 23.09
CA ASP A 83 43.11 0.61 23.96
C ASP A 83 44.29 1.20 23.18
N LYS A 84 45.00 0.38 22.41
CA LYS A 84 46.13 0.84 21.59
C LYS A 84 45.71 1.81 20.49
N ALA A 85 44.51 1.63 19.94
CA ALA A 85 43.93 2.51 18.93
C ALA A 85 43.37 3.82 19.52
N GLY A 86 43.31 3.95 20.86
CA GLY A 86 42.73 5.11 21.53
C GLY A 86 41.21 5.24 21.32
N VAL A 87 40.52 4.12 21.08
CA VAL A 87 39.07 4.10 20.85
C VAL A 87 38.35 3.88 22.18
N GLU A 88 37.68 4.92 22.67
CA GLU A 88 36.91 4.85 23.93
C GLU A 88 35.63 4.01 23.77
N GLN A 89 34.99 4.05 22.60
CA GLN A 89 33.78 3.30 22.30
C GLN A 89 33.68 3.00 20.80
N LEU A 90 33.44 1.74 20.44
CA LEU A 90 33.16 1.31 19.07
C LEU A 90 31.64 1.19 18.87
N VAL A 91 31.10 1.90 17.88
CA VAL A 91 29.69 1.77 17.47
C VAL A 91 29.60 1.21 16.06
N VAL A 92 28.96 0.06 15.90
CA VAL A 92 28.77 -0.61 14.61
C VAL A 92 27.32 -0.41 14.18
N LEU A 93 27.11 0.31 13.08
CA LEU A 93 25.80 0.53 12.47
C LEU A 93 25.57 -0.50 11.36
N ILE A 94 24.51 -1.27 11.47
CA ILE A 94 24.12 -2.29 10.49
C ILE A 94 22.74 -1.88 9.96
N ASP A 95 22.65 -1.56 8.67
CA ASP A 95 21.41 -1.16 7.99
C ASP A 95 21.04 -2.18 6.91
N ASP A 96 19.77 -2.20 6.52
CA ASP A 96 19.22 -3.04 5.45
C ASP A 96 19.46 -4.57 5.63
N LEU A 97 19.58 -5.05 6.87
CA LEU A 97 19.79 -6.48 7.17
C LEU A 97 18.62 -7.35 6.68
N ASP A 98 17.42 -6.77 6.66
CA ASP A 98 16.21 -7.36 6.11
C ASP A 98 16.25 -7.55 4.57
N ARG A 99 17.24 -6.99 3.87
CA ARG A 99 17.45 -7.24 2.43
C ARG A 99 18.37 -8.41 2.15
N CYS A 100 19.07 -8.93 3.16
CA CYS A 100 19.91 -10.10 3.03
C CYS A 100 19.08 -11.37 2.78
N LEU A 101 19.73 -12.39 2.23
CA LEU A 101 19.15 -13.73 2.24
C LEU A 101 18.92 -14.16 3.70
N PRO A 102 17.86 -14.94 3.97
CA PRO A 102 17.54 -15.41 5.32
C PRO A 102 18.73 -15.94 6.11
N ASP A 103 19.51 -16.85 5.54
CA ASP A 103 20.66 -17.46 6.23
C ASP A 103 21.72 -16.43 6.57
N THR A 104 22.06 -15.54 5.63
CA THR A 104 23.02 -14.45 5.85
C THR A 104 22.55 -13.48 6.93
N ALA A 105 21.26 -13.18 6.99
CA ALA A 105 20.70 -12.29 8.01
C ALA A 105 20.84 -12.90 9.42
N ILE A 106 20.55 -14.20 9.55
CA ILE A 106 20.68 -14.91 10.84
C ILE A 106 22.14 -15.07 11.25
N GLU A 107 23.01 -15.52 10.35
CA GLU A 107 24.45 -15.64 10.61
C GLU A 107 25.05 -14.29 11.05
N THR A 108 24.62 -13.19 10.44
CA THR A 108 25.07 -11.85 10.83
C THR A 108 24.59 -11.48 12.23
N LEU A 109 23.35 -11.77 12.59
CA LEU A 109 22.84 -11.51 13.95
C LEU A 109 23.53 -12.37 15.01
N GLU A 110 23.82 -13.63 14.68
CA GLU A 110 24.56 -14.53 15.57
C GLU A 110 26.01 -14.09 15.75
N ALA A 111 26.66 -13.63 14.67
CA ALA A 111 27.97 -13.02 14.74
C ALA A 111 27.94 -11.77 15.62
N VAL A 112 26.98 -10.86 15.41
CA VAL A 112 26.78 -9.67 16.26
C VAL A 112 26.67 -10.06 17.72
N ARG A 113 25.88 -11.10 18.06
CA ARG A 113 25.75 -11.58 19.44
C ARG A 113 27.11 -11.95 20.07
N LEU A 114 28.05 -12.52 19.32
CA LEU A 114 29.39 -12.83 19.83
C LEU A 114 30.16 -11.57 20.23
N PHE A 115 30.01 -10.50 19.44
CA PHE A 115 30.68 -9.21 19.67
C PHE A 115 29.93 -8.27 20.61
N VAL A 116 28.62 -8.42 20.81
CA VAL A 116 27.83 -7.62 21.77
C VAL A 116 28.30 -7.82 23.22
N PHE A 117 29.08 -8.86 23.49
CA PHE A 117 29.65 -9.14 24.82
C PHE A 117 31.10 -8.63 25.02
N THR A 118 31.68 -7.87 24.09
CA THR A 118 32.95 -7.15 24.35
C THR A 118 32.68 -5.84 25.08
N SER A 119 33.62 -5.42 25.92
CA SER A 119 33.51 -4.12 26.58
C SER A 119 33.59 -2.99 25.55
N ARG A 120 32.96 -1.84 25.82
CA ARG A 120 33.06 -0.61 24.99
C ARG A 120 32.58 -0.74 23.53
N THR A 121 31.77 -1.75 23.20
CA THR A 121 31.22 -1.91 21.85
C THR A 121 29.69 -1.86 21.87
N ALA A 122 29.09 -1.18 20.90
CA ALA A 122 27.64 -1.12 20.70
C ALA A 122 27.27 -1.44 19.25
N PHE A 123 26.24 -2.26 19.05
CA PHE A 123 25.70 -2.59 17.74
C PHE A 123 24.31 -1.96 17.59
N VAL A 124 24.11 -1.21 16.51
CA VAL A 124 22.81 -0.62 16.17
C VAL A 124 22.35 -1.27 14.87
N VAL A 125 21.26 -2.01 14.94
CA VAL A 125 20.69 -2.72 13.79
C VAL A 125 19.40 -2.03 13.37
N ALA A 126 19.34 -1.60 12.12
CA ALA A 126 18.13 -1.11 11.46
C ALA A 126 17.64 -2.18 10.46
N ALA A 127 16.43 -2.69 10.69
CA ALA A 127 15.81 -3.73 9.86
C ALA A 127 14.28 -3.74 10.04
N ASP A 128 13.55 -4.25 9.05
CA ASP A 128 12.14 -4.63 9.21
C ASP A 128 12.01 -5.90 10.05
N GLU A 129 11.39 -5.77 11.23
CA GLU A 129 11.13 -6.86 12.18
C GLU A 129 10.41 -8.04 11.52
N ALA A 130 9.44 -7.79 10.64
CA ALA A 130 8.67 -8.85 9.99
C ALA A 130 9.52 -9.67 9.00
N MET A 131 10.49 -9.03 8.35
CA MET A 131 11.38 -9.71 7.42
C MET A 131 12.43 -10.55 8.15
N ILE A 132 12.92 -10.06 9.29
CA ILE A 132 13.79 -10.87 10.15
C ILE A 132 13.01 -12.04 10.75
N GLU A 133 11.76 -11.86 11.18
CA GLU A 133 10.90 -12.98 11.61
C GLU A 133 10.75 -14.04 10.51
N TYR A 134 10.57 -13.62 9.26
CA TYR A 134 10.54 -14.51 8.10
C TYR A 134 11.86 -15.26 7.93
N ALA A 135 13.00 -14.57 8.06
CA ALA A 135 14.32 -15.18 7.95
C ALA A 135 14.53 -16.29 9.00
N VAL A 136 14.13 -16.04 10.26
CA VAL A 136 14.22 -17.04 11.34
C VAL A 136 13.39 -18.28 11.03
N ARG A 137 12.15 -18.11 10.54
CA ARG A 137 11.26 -19.25 10.21
C ARG A 137 11.82 -20.11 9.08
N LYS A 138 12.48 -19.48 8.09
CA LYS A 138 13.09 -20.20 6.98
C LYS A 138 14.34 -20.96 7.42
N HIS A 139 15.15 -20.34 8.28
CA HIS A 139 16.39 -20.93 8.79
C HIS A 139 16.13 -22.12 9.73
N PHE A 140 15.00 -22.11 10.45
CA PHE A 140 14.56 -23.20 11.33
C PHE A 140 13.17 -23.75 10.93
N PRO A 141 13.08 -24.62 9.90
CA PRO A 141 11.81 -25.07 9.34
C PRO A 141 11.00 -26.01 10.26
N ASP A 142 11.66 -26.74 11.17
CA ASP A 142 11.03 -27.70 12.09
C ASP A 142 10.54 -27.07 13.39
N LEU A 143 10.37 -25.74 13.41
CA LEU A 143 9.89 -25.05 14.59
C LEU A 143 8.43 -25.42 14.88
N PRO A 144 8.09 -25.87 16.09
CA PRO A 144 6.70 -26.12 16.44
C PRO A 144 5.90 -24.82 16.34
N ASP A 145 4.73 -24.87 15.69
CA ASP A 145 3.74 -23.80 15.76
C ASP A 145 3.42 -23.56 17.24
N THR A 146 3.92 -22.44 17.78
CA THR A 146 3.84 -22.16 19.21
C THR A 146 2.37 -22.05 19.62
N THR A 147 1.95 -22.85 20.59
CA THR A 147 0.60 -22.83 21.21
C THR A 147 0.36 -21.63 22.15
N GLY A 148 1.14 -20.54 22.01
CA GLY A 148 1.10 -19.34 22.85
C GLY A 148 0.91 -18.04 22.05
N PRO A 149 0.74 -16.88 22.73
CA PRO A 149 0.43 -15.60 22.09
C PRO A 149 1.60 -14.94 21.33
N GLN A 150 2.85 -15.40 21.52
CA GLN A 150 4.03 -14.89 20.81
C GLN A 150 4.68 -15.98 19.96
N THR A 151 5.16 -15.61 18.77
CA THR A 151 5.84 -16.53 17.84
C THR A 151 7.26 -16.84 18.33
N TYR A 152 7.77 -18.04 18.05
CA TYR A 152 9.16 -18.40 18.35
C TYR A 152 10.18 -17.40 17.78
N ALA A 153 9.91 -16.89 16.57
CA ALA A 153 10.75 -15.89 15.91
C ALA A 153 10.91 -14.60 16.74
N ARG A 154 9.87 -14.14 17.43
CA ARG A 154 9.96 -13.00 18.34
C ARG A 154 10.82 -13.28 19.56
N ASN A 155 10.65 -14.47 20.16
CA ASN A 155 11.49 -14.88 21.29
C ASN A 155 12.97 -15.01 20.90
N TYR A 156 13.26 -15.38 19.65
CA TYR A 156 14.62 -15.41 19.12
C TYR A 156 15.19 -13.99 18.98
N LEU A 157 14.41 -13.05 18.44
CA LEU A 157 14.81 -11.64 18.33
C LEU A 157 15.00 -10.95 19.67
N GLU A 158 14.14 -11.20 20.66
CA GLU A 158 14.28 -10.66 22.03
C GLU A 158 15.59 -11.11 22.71
N LYS A 159 16.13 -12.27 22.34
CA LYS A 159 17.41 -12.76 22.87
C LYS A 159 18.64 -12.14 22.20
N LEU A 160 18.48 -11.64 20.98
CA LEU A 160 19.56 -11.04 20.19
C LEU A 160 19.60 -9.52 20.35
N ILE A 161 18.43 -8.88 20.40
CA ILE A 161 18.29 -7.43 20.50
C ILE A 161 17.98 -7.06 21.95
N GLN A 162 18.97 -6.45 22.62
CA GLN A 162 18.83 -6.03 24.02
C GLN A 162 17.83 -4.88 24.20
N VAL A 163 17.85 -3.92 23.27
CA VAL A 163 17.01 -2.72 23.34
C VAL A 163 16.30 -2.53 21.99
N PRO A 164 15.06 -3.00 21.85
CA PRO A 164 14.28 -2.75 20.64
C PRO A 164 13.79 -1.30 20.60
N PHE A 165 14.14 -0.58 19.54
CA PHE A 165 13.65 0.77 19.29
C PHE A 165 12.82 0.80 18.01
N ARG A 166 11.50 0.95 18.16
CA ARG A 166 10.57 1.05 17.02
C ARG A 166 10.33 2.51 16.65
N ILE A 167 10.60 2.85 15.39
CA ILE A 167 10.31 4.20 14.86
C ILE A 167 8.78 4.35 14.75
N PRO A 168 8.17 5.34 15.43
CA PRO A 168 6.73 5.56 15.34
C PRO A 168 6.33 6.04 13.95
N ALA A 169 5.12 5.67 13.52
CA ALA A 169 4.51 6.23 12.32
C ALA A 169 4.20 7.72 12.52
N LEU A 170 4.20 8.49 11.42
CA LEU A 170 3.82 9.91 11.48
C LEU A 170 2.33 10.04 11.81
N GLY A 171 1.98 10.91 12.75
CA GLY A 171 0.61 11.35 12.96
C GLY A 171 0.14 12.33 11.88
N ASP A 172 -1.08 12.86 12.04
CA ASP A 172 -1.65 13.82 11.08
C ASP A 172 -0.85 15.12 11.01
N THR A 173 -0.53 15.70 12.17
CA THR A 173 0.27 16.93 12.26
C THR A 173 1.65 16.72 11.64
N GLU A 174 2.36 15.64 11.99
CA GLU A 174 3.68 15.36 11.42
C GLU A 174 3.61 15.10 9.91
N THR A 175 2.58 14.39 9.44
CA THR A 175 2.36 14.17 8.00
C THR A 175 2.17 15.49 7.26
N ARG A 176 1.33 16.39 7.77
CA ARG A 176 1.10 17.71 7.15
C ARG A 176 2.37 18.55 7.11
N ILE A 177 3.14 18.57 8.20
CA ILE A 177 4.46 19.24 8.25
C ILE A 177 5.39 18.63 7.20
N TYR A 178 5.47 17.30 7.14
CA TYR A 178 6.33 16.58 6.20
C TYR A 178 5.97 16.86 4.74
N VAL A 179 4.67 16.80 4.39
CA VAL A 179 4.17 17.13 3.04
C VAL A 179 4.48 18.57 2.67
N THR A 180 4.23 19.52 3.58
CA THR A 180 4.55 20.95 3.37
C THR A 180 6.05 21.12 3.07
N LEU A 181 6.92 20.51 3.87
CA LEU A 181 8.37 20.60 3.66
C LEU A 181 8.81 19.98 2.33
N LEU A 182 8.25 18.83 1.93
CA LEU A 182 8.58 18.21 0.65
C LEU A 182 8.17 19.09 -0.53
N LEU A 183 6.97 19.67 -0.50
CA LEU A 183 6.46 20.53 -1.57
C LEU A 183 7.23 21.85 -1.66
N VAL A 184 7.49 22.51 -0.52
CA VAL A 184 8.29 23.75 -0.49
C VAL A 184 9.74 23.48 -0.89
N GLY A 185 10.31 22.36 -0.44
CA GLY A 185 11.67 21.95 -0.82
C GLY A 185 11.80 21.66 -2.30
N ALA A 186 10.78 21.07 -2.94
CA ALA A 186 10.75 20.86 -4.38
C ALA A 186 10.73 22.17 -5.19
N GLU A 187 10.11 23.23 -4.65
CA GLU A 187 10.05 24.56 -5.27
C GLU A 187 11.32 25.38 -5.07
N LEU A 188 11.81 25.45 -3.82
CA LEU A 188 12.93 26.32 -3.46
C LEU A 188 14.30 25.65 -3.62
N GLY A 189 14.36 24.33 -3.54
CA GLY A 189 15.59 23.54 -3.47
C GLY A 189 16.06 23.29 -2.03
N GLU A 190 16.69 22.14 -1.80
CA GLU A 190 17.08 21.68 -0.44
C GLU A 190 18.12 22.58 0.23
N ASN A 191 18.95 23.27 -0.55
CA ASN A 191 20.02 24.14 -0.05
C ASN A 191 19.57 25.61 0.15
N ASP A 192 18.31 25.95 -0.11
CA ASP A 192 17.82 27.33 0.03
C ASP A 192 17.81 27.78 1.50
N ALA A 193 18.32 28.98 1.79
CA ALA A 193 18.40 29.51 3.14
C ALA A 193 17.02 29.69 3.80
N ALA A 194 16.00 30.11 3.04
CA ALA A 194 14.64 30.29 3.55
C ALA A 194 13.98 28.93 3.83
N PHE A 195 14.23 27.93 2.99
CA PHE A 195 13.78 26.57 3.24
C PHE A 195 14.43 25.97 4.51
N ASN A 196 15.74 26.16 4.69
CA ASN A 196 16.44 25.73 5.91
C ASN A 196 15.95 26.46 7.17
N ALA A 197 15.55 27.73 7.07
CA ALA A 197 14.88 28.44 8.17
C ALA A 197 13.52 27.81 8.49
N LEU A 198 12.72 27.47 7.48
CA LEU A 198 11.44 26.76 7.67
C LEU A 198 11.63 25.38 8.32
N ILE A 199 12.67 24.63 7.95
CA ILE A 199 13.01 23.34 8.59
C ILE A 199 13.27 23.53 10.09
N LYS A 200 13.98 24.59 10.50
CA LYS A 200 14.22 24.87 11.93
C LYS A 200 12.91 25.12 12.67
N VAL A 201 12.02 25.93 12.10
CA VAL A 201 10.69 26.19 12.66
C VAL A 201 9.85 24.91 12.76
N ALA A 202 9.88 24.08 11.72
CA ALA A 202 9.20 22.78 11.71
C ALA A 202 9.73 21.84 12.80
N ARG A 203 11.05 21.75 12.98
CA ARG A 203 11.69 20.95 14.03
C ARG A 203 11.26 21.39 15.43
N GLU A 204 11.14 22.69 15.67
CA GLU A 204 10.63 23.19 16.95
C GLU A 204 9.19 22.75 17.21
N ARG A 205 8.30 22.81 16.20
CA ARG A 205 6.92 22.32 16.34
C ARG A 205 6.85 20.81 16.57
N LEU A 206 7.71 20.04 15.90
CA LEU A 206 7.80 18.58 16.05
C LEU A 206 8.31 18.12 17.43
N LYS A 207 8.83 19.02 18.27
CA LYS A 207 9.13 18.67 19.67
C LYS A 207 7.87 18.41 20.49
N ARG A 208 6.73 19.04 20.15
CA ARG A 208 5.45 18.92 20.85
C ARG A 208 4.25 18.97 19.88
N PRO A 209 4.12 18.01 18.95
CA PRO A 209 3.09 17.99 17.90
C PRO A 209 1.65 17.87 18.45
N TRP A 210 1.48 17.42 19.71
CA TRP A 210 0.17 17.38 20.39
C TRP A 210 -0.30 18.76 20.91
N THR A 211 0.61 19.75 21.01
CA THR A 211 0.27 21.13 21.39
C THR A 211 0.34 22.10 20.23
N SER A 212 1.26 21.84 19.30
CA SER A 212 1.54 22.68 18.15
C SER A 212 0.84 22.08 16.94
N GLY A 213 -0.12 22.79 16.36
CA GLY A 213 -0.74 22.38 15.10
C GLY A 213 0.27 22.36 13.94
N ALA A 214 -0.16 21.89 12.77
CA ALA A 214 0.65 21.90 11.54
C ALA A 214 1.13 23.30 11.18
N LEU A 215 2.10 23.40 10.27
CA LEU A 215 2.63 24.68 9.78
C LEU A 215 1.51 25.52 9.13
N ASP A 216 1.03 26.54 9.83
CA ASP A 216 0.06 27.48 9.28
C ASP A 216 0.70 28.46 8.28
N ALA A 217 -0.15 29.05 7.44
CA ALA A 217 0.30 29.98 6.39
C ALA A 217 1.03 31.20 6.95
N ALA A 218 0.71 31.67 8.16
CA ALA A 218 1.40 32.81 8.77
C ALA A 218 2.84 32.45 9.15
N THR A 219 3.05 31.28 9.73
CA THR A 219 4.36 30.75 10.11
C THR A 219 5.24 30.52 8.90
N VAL A 220 4.67 29.94 7.84
CA VAL A 220 5.42 29.72 6.59
C VAL A 220 5.76 31.04 5.91
N ARG A 221 4.85 32.03 5.89
CA ARG A 221 5.15 33.37 5.36
C ARG A 221 6.28 34.05 6.12
N THR A 222 6.26 34.01 7.45
CA THR A 222 7.32 34.57 8.28
C THR A 222 8.67 33.88 8.03
N ALA A 223 8.68 32.56 7.88
CA ALA A 223 9.91 31.80 7.64
C ALA A 223 10.48 32.01 6.22
N LEU A 224 9.61 32.16 5.21
CA LEU A 224 10.02 32.26 3.80
C LEU A 224 10.22 33.69 3.30
N GLY A 225 9.71 34.69 4.01
CA GLY A 225 9.80 36.10 3.62
C GLY A 225 9.26 36.35 2.21
N ASP A 226 10.06 37.00 1.36
CA ASP A 226 9.69 37.34 -0.02
C ASP A 226 9.39 36.11 -0.90
N LYS A 227 9.89 34.93 -0.51
CA LYS A 227 9.66 33.66 -1.24
C LYS A 227 8.36 32.97 -0.84
N ALA A 228 7.60 33.51 0.10
CA ALA A 228 6.38 32.88 0.61
C ALA A 228 5.31 32.66 -0.46
N SER A 229 5.24 33.53 -1.48
CA SER A 229 4.31 33.38 -2.61
C SER A 229 4.47 32.05 -3.34
N ARG A 230 5.71 31.55 -3.45
CA ARG A 230 6.05 30.26 -4.08
C ARG A 230 5.55 29.05 -3.30
N ALA A 231 5.28 29.21 -2.00
CA ALA A 231 4.80 28.14 -1.14
C ALA A 231 3.26 28.07 -0.99
N ASN A 232 2.51 29.03 -1.55
CA ASN A 232 1.05 29.08 -1.38
C ASN A 232 0.37 27.81 -1.93
N ASN A 233 0.77 27.34 -3.11
CA ASN A 233 0.23 26.12 -3.70
C ASN A 233 0.58 24.88 -2.88
N ALA A 234 1.80 24.84 -2.34
CA ALA A 234 2.26 23.76 -1.47
C ALA A 234 1.44 23.66 -0.18
N LEU A 235 1.14 24.80 0.44
CA LEU A 235 0.31 24.87 1.65
C LEU A 235 -1.13 24.45 1.37
N ALA A 236 -1.75 25.00 0.32
CA ALA A 236 -3.11 24.65 -0.06
C ALA A 236 -3.25 23.16 -0.37
N LEU A 237 -2.30 22.61 -1.11
CA LEU A 237 -2.29 21.19 -1.43
C LEU A 237 -2.08 20.34 -0.17
N SER A 238 -1.11 20.69 0.69
CA SER A 238 -0.86 19.98 1.95
C SER A 238 -2.07 19.95 2.87
N ASP A 239 -2.80 21.07 2.99
CA ASP A 239 -4.02 21.14 3.79
C ASP A 239 -5.15 20.29 3.22
N GLN A 240 -5.27 20.24 1.88
CA GLN A 240 -6.29 19.47 1.21
C GLN A 240 -6.05 17.96 1.28
N ILE A 241 -4.82 17.48 1.00
CA ILE A 241 -4.53 16.06 0.88
C ILE A 241 -3.96 15.44 2.16
N GLY A 242 -3.42 16.26 3.07
CA GLY A 242 -2.72 15.82 4.28
C GLY A 242 -3.50 14.80 5.12
N PRO A 243 -4.77 15.06 5.48
CA PRO A 243 -5.55 14.15 6.33
C PRO A 243 -5.80 12.77 5.71
N ILE A 244 -6.12 12.73 4.41
CA ILE A 244 -6.36 11.46 3.71
C ILE A 244 -5.06 10.74 3.40
N LEU A 245 -4.00 11.49 3.10
CA LEU A 245 -2.69 10.90 2.87
C LEU A 245 -2.13 10.31 4.17
N SER A 246 -2.32 10.97 5.32
CA SER A 246 -1.96 10.47 6.65
C SER A 246 -2.68 9.16 6.97
N SER A 247 -4.02 9.17 6.91
CA SER A 247 -4.83 7.98 7.20
C SER A 247 -4.62 6.85 6.19
N GLY A 248 -4.55 7.16 4.90
CA GLY A 248 -4.37 6.18 3.82
C GLY A 248 -2.98 5.54 3.80
N THR A 249 -1.92 6.30 4.08
CA THR A 249 -0.55 5.76 4.17
C THR A 249 -0.21 5.19 5.54
N LYS A 250 -1.10 5.33 6.53
CA LYS A 250 -0.85 5.01 7.95
C LYS A 250 0.43 5.66 8.46
N GLY A 251 0.68 6.92 8.06
CA GLY A 251 1.85 7.69 8.48
C GLY A 251 3.19 7.23 7.89
N ASN A 252 3.21 6.45 6.81
CA ASN A 252 4.44 5.95 6.19
C ASN A 252 5.13 7.04 5.32
N PRO A 253 6.31 7.57 5.69
CA PRO A 253 6.96 8.68 4.98
C PRO A 253 7.34 8.33 3.53
N ARG A 254 7.76 7.08 3.27
CA ARG A 254 8.13 6.62 1.93
C ARG A 254 6.92 6.59 1.01
N GLN A 255 5.78 6.14 1.50
CA GLN A 255 4.54 6.13 0.73
C GLN A 255 4.04 7.55 0.44
N ILE A 256 4.14 8.45 1.43
CA ILE A 256 3.82 9.88 1.27
C ILE A 256 4.71 10.51 0.17
N LYS A 257 6.04 10.36 0.25
CA LYS A 257 6.96 10.88 -0.76
C LYS A 257 6.69 10.29 -2.14
N ARG A 258 6.42 8.98 -2.23
CA ARG A 258 6.08 8.32 -3.51
C ARG A 258 4.80 8.89 -4.10
N PHE A 259 3.78 9.15 -3.29
CA PHE A 259 2.55 9.78 -3.74
C PHE A 259 2.81 11.17 -4.34
N LEU A 260 3.53 12.03 -3.63
CA LEU A 260 3.84 13.39 -4.08
C LEU A 260 4.70 13.38 -5.35
N ASN A 261 5.71 12.51 -5.42
CA ASN A 261 6.54 12.35 -6.62
C ASN A 261 5.71 11.91 -7.83
N MET A 262 4.79 10.96 -7.65
CA MET A 262 3.89 10.55 -8.73
C MET A 262 2.96 11.69 -9.16
N LEU A 263 2.47 12.49 -8.21
CA LEU A 263 1.60 13.63 -8.49
C LEU A 263 2.32 14.67 -9.37
N VAL A 264 3.54 15.05 -8.99
CA VAL A 264 4.38 15.98 -9.75
C VAL A 264 4.77 15.40 -11.12
N LEU A 265 5.14 14.12 -11.17
CA LEU A 265 5.50 13.45 -12.43
C LEU A 265 4.33 13.46 -13.41
N ARG A 266 3.11 13.18 -12.92
CA ARG A 266 1.89 13.16 -13.72
C ARG A 266 1.53 14.54 -14.25
N GLN A 267 1.61 15.58 -13.42
CA GLN A 267 1.44 16.96 -13.86
C GLN A 267 2.43 17.32 -14.98
N ARG A 268 3.72 17.07 -14.78
CA ARG A 268 4.76 17.35 -15.78
C ARG A 268 4.57 16.55 -17.08
N THR A 269 4.02 15.33 -16.97
CA THR A 269 3.68 14.51 -18.14
C THR A 269 2.55 15.13 -18.95
N ALA A 270 1.53 15.69 -18.29
CA ALA A 270 0.43 16.40 -18.96
C ALA A 270 0.93 17.67 -19.67
N GLU A 271 1.76 18.47 -18.98
CA GLU A 271 2.41 19.66 -19.53
C GLU A 271 3.25 19.32 -20.77
N ALA A 272 4.13 18.30 -20.67
CA ALA A 272 4.99 17.87 -21.78
C ALA A 272 4.21 17.32 -22.98
N ARG A 273 2.99 16.80 -22.76
CA ARG A 273 2.10 16.32 -23.83
C ARG A 273 1.18 17.40 -24.39
N GLY A 274 1.23 18.64 -23.87
CA GLY A 274 0.48 19.78 -24.39
C GLY A 274 -0.96 19.91 -23.90
N PHE A 275 -1.36 19.19 -22.85
CA PHE A 275 -2.70 19.32 -22.23
C PHE A 275 -2.61 19.61 -20.71
N GLY A 276 -1.49 20.18 -20.25
CA GLY A 276 -1.28 20.51 -18.84
C GLY A 276 -2.37 21.42 -18.25
N ASP A 277 -2.89 22.35 -19.05
CA ASP A 277 -3.97 23.27 -18.65
C ASP A 277 -5.29 22.55 -18.30
N ASP A 278 -5.49 21.34 -18.84
CA ASP A 278 -6.66 20.51 -18.55
C ASP A 278 -6.52 19.73 -17.23
N VAL A 279 -5.32 19.71 -16.63
CA VAL A 279 -5.00 18.91 -15.44
C VAL A 279 -4.70 19.82 -14.24
N LYS A 280 -5.73 20.06 -13.43
CA LYS A 280 -5.61 20.82 -12.18
C LYS A 280 -5.00 19.96 -11.08
N LEU A 281 -3.92 20.41 -10.46
CA LEU A 281 -3.20 19.67 -9.41
C LEU A 281 -4.09 19.23 -8.22
N PRO A 282 -5.00 20.07 -7.67
CA PRO A 282 -5.94 19.66 -6.62
C PRO A 282 -6.87 18.51 -7.02
N VAL A 283 -7.37 18.53 -8.27
CA VAL A 283 -8.28 17.53 -8.83
C VAL A 283 -7.52 16.21 -9.02
N LEU A 284 -6.34 16.28 -9.63
CA LEU A 284 -5.46 15.13 -9.82
C LEU A 284 -5.10 14.48 -8.49
N ALA A 285 -4.76 15.27 -7.47
CA ALA A 285 -4.39 14.75 -6.16
C ALA A 285 -5.56 14.03 -5.48
N LYS A 286 -6.78 14.61 -5.50
CA LYS A 286 -7.97 13.95 -4.95
C LYS A 286 -8.27 12.63 -5.67
N LEU A 287 -8.18 12.62 -7.00
CA LEU A 287 -8.39 11.41 -7.79
C LEU A 287 -7.32 10.34 -7.50
N MET A 288 -6.06 10.72 -7.35
CA MET A 288 -4.97 9.83 -6.97
C MET A 288 -5.13 9.22 -5.57
N LEU A 289 -5.74 9.95 -4.62
CA LEU A 289 -6.08 9.40 -3.31
C LEU A 289 -7.09 8.25 -3.44
N ALA A 290 -8.11 8.41 -4.31
CA ALA A 290 -9.05 7.33 -4.61
C ALA A 290 -8.34 6.15 -5.30
N GLU A 291 -7.53 6.40 -6.32
CA GLU A 291 -6.76 5.35 -7.02
C GLU A 291 -5.91 4.52 -6.04
N ARG A 292 -5.28 5.18 -5.07
CA ARG A 292 -4.34 4.54 -4.15
C ARG A 292 -5.01 3.80 -3.00
N PHE A 293 -6.06 4.38 -2.42
CA PHE A 293 -6.64 3.89 -1.16
C PHE A 293 -8.07 3.36 -1.31
N LEU A 294 -8.75 3.68 -2.40
CA LEU A 294 -10.13 3.27 -2.71
C LEU A 294 -10.23 2.77 -4.16
N PRO A 295 -9.46 1.73 -4.56
CA PRO A 295 -9.31 1.32 -5.96
C PRO A 295 -10.65 0.97 -6.63
N ARG A 296 -11.59 0.37 -5.88
CA ARG A 296 -12.95 0.08 -6.38
C ARG A 296 -13.72 1.35 -6.75
N LEU A 297 -13.69 2.36 -5.88
CA LEU A 297 -14.30 3.67 -6.16
C LEU A 297 -13.66 4.32 -7.38
N PHE A 298 -12.33 4.30 -7.46
CA PHE A 298 -11.60 4.87 -8.59
C PHE A 298 -11.96 4.20 -9.91
N ASP A 299 -12.00 2.86 -9.97
CA ASP A 299 -12.39 2.12 -11.17
C ASP A 299 -13.84 2.44 -11.59
N GLN A 300 -14.76 2.58 -10.63
CA GLN A 300 -16.14 2.99 -10.90
C GLN A 300 -16.25 4.42 -11.45
N ILE A 301 -15.52 5.38 -10.87
CA ILE A 301 -15.42 6.75 -11.38
C ILE A 301 -14.83 6.76 -12.79
N ALA A 302 -13.76 6.00 -13.01
CA ALA A 302 -13.07 5.93 -14.29
C ALA A 302 -13.97 5.36 -15.38
N ALA A 303 -14.71 4.28 -15.09
CA ALA A 303 -15.66 3.69 -16.02
C ALA A 303 -16.80 4.66 -16.36
N ALA A 304 -17.38 5.33 -15.35
CA ALA A 304 -18.46 6.30 -15.55
C ALA A 304 -17.99 7.50 -16.40
N ALA A 305 -16.82 8.06 -16.08
CA ALA A 305 -16.25 9.19 -16.82
C ALA A 305 -15.83 8.82 -18.25
N ALA A 306 -15.29 7.61 -18.47
CA ALA A 306 -14.93 7.15 -19.81
C ALA A 306 -16.16 6.90 -20.70
N ALA A 307 -17.29 6.47 -20.12
CA ALA A 307 -18.55 6.27 -20.83
C ALA A 307 -19.30 7.59 -21.11
N ALA A 308 -19.11 8.62 -20.30
CA ALA A 308 -19.75 9.92 -20.46
C ALA A 308 -19.12 10.73 -21.62
N ALA A 309 -19.97 11.30 -22.48
CA ALA A 309 -19.51 12.10 -23.63
C ALA A 309 -18.73 13.36 -23.21
N ASP A 310 -19.05 13.93 -22.06
CA ASP A 310 -18.41 15.11 -21.48
C ASP A 310 -17.38 14.77 -20.38
N GLY A 311 -17.15 13.47 -20.11
CA GLY A 311 -16.18 13.01 -19.12
C GLY A 311 -16.56 13.26 -17.66
N LYS A 312 -17.80 13.70 -17.39
CA LYS A 312 -18.28 14.05 -16.05
C LYS A 312 -18.97 12.87 -15.37
N CYS A 313 -19.01 12.89 -14.04
CA CYS A 313 -19.67 11.86 -13.25
C CYS A 313 -20.79 12.49 -12.38
N PRO A 314 -22.07 12.38 -12.79
CA PRO A 314 -23.20 12.95 -12.06
C PRO A 314 -23.34 12.37 -10.63
N ASP A 315 -23.14 11.07 -10.48
CA ASP A 315 -23.18 10.39 -9.18
C ASP A 315 -22.08 10.90 -8.24
N LEU A 316 -20.91 11.24 -8.79
CA LEU A 316 -19.81 11.79 -7.99
C LEU A 316 -20.15 13.19 -7.49
N THR A 317 -20.82 13.99 -8.33
CA THR A 317 -21.33 15.31 -7.93
C THR A 317 -22.32 15.19 -6.77
N ALA A 318 -23.24 14.23 -6.84
CA ALA A 318 -24.22 13.99 -5.78
C ALA A 318 -23.56 13.48 -4.48
N LEU A 319 -22.56 12.60 -4.58
CA LEU A 319 -21.78 12.11 -3.45
C LEU A 319 -21.05 13.25 -2.72
N GLU A 320 -20.38 14.13 -3.46
CA GLU A 320 -19.63 15.28 -2.90
C GLU A 320 -20.56 16.27 -2.22
N ALA A 321 -21.72 16.54 -2.81
CA ALA A 321 -22.76 17.39 -2.20
C ALA A 321 -23.29 16.80 -0.88
N ALA A 322 -23.56 15.49 -0.85
CA ALA A 322 -24.02 14.80 0.35
C ALA A 322 -22.95 14.77 1.47
N ALA A 323 -21.67 14.64 1.11
CA ALA A 323 -20.56 14.64 2.06
C ALA A 323 -20.32 16.01 2.70
N THR A 324 -20.51 17.10 1.95
CA THR A 324 -20.33 18.48 2.44
C THR A 324 -21.55 19.04 3.18
N ALA A 325 -22.77 18.59 2.84
CA ALA A 325 -24.00 19.05 3.50
C ALA A 325 -24.07 18.77 5.01
N LYS A 326 -23.34 17.75 5.52
CA LYS A 326 -23.28 17.44 6.96
C LYS A 326 -22.38 18.37 7.78
N GLY A 327 -21.60 19.25 7.14
CA GLY A 327 -20.69 20.19 7.82
C GLY A 327 -21.31 21.53 8.26
N ASN A 328 -22.49 21.90 7.72
CA ASN A 328 -23.10 23.22 7.95
C ASN A 328 -24.28 23.23 8.94
N ALA A 329 -24.50 22.15 9.69
CA ALA A 329 -25.56 22.09 10.71
C ALA A 329 -25.06 22.53 12.10
N THR A 330 -24.54 23.75 12.22
CA THR A 330 -24.51 24.46 13.52
C THR A 330 -24.85 25.95 13.30
N GLY A 331 -26.04 26.34 13.76
CA GLY A 331 -26.48 27.73 13.85
C GLY A 331 -27.91 27.96 13.32
N PRO A 332 -28.90 28.28 14.19
CA PRO A 332 -30.25 28.54 13.73
C PRO A 332 -30.34 29.99 13.22
N ALA A 333 -30.44 30.17 11.91
CA ALA A 333 -30.81 31.46 11.32
C ALA A 333 -32.32 31.54 11.12
N LYS A 334 -32.94 32.49 11.83
CA LYS A 334 -34.35 32.87 11.79
C LYS A 334 -34.75 33.38 10.39
N PRO A 335 -35.98 33.14 9.92
CA PRO A 335 -36.41 33.60 8.60
C PRO A 335 -36.87 35.06 8.66
N GLU A 336 -36.25 35.94 7.89
CA GLU A 336 -36.79 37.26 7.58
C GLU A 336 -37.65 37.20 6.31
N LYS A 337 -38.89 37.67 6.46
CA LYS A 337 -39.81 37.95 5.37
C LYS A 337 -39.49 39.34 4.81
N THR A 338 -39.42 39.45 3.49
CA THR A 338 -39.84 40.68 2.80
C THR A 338 -40.57 40.33 1.52
N ALA A 339 -41.78 40.88 1.41
CA ALA A 339 -42.66 40.81 0.28
C ALA A 339 -42.21 41.78 -0.83
N GLY A 340 -42.46 41.41 -2.08
CA GLY A 340 -42.34 42.28 -3.24
C GLY A 340 -43.04 41.62 -4.43
N LYS A 341 -44.21 42.14 -4.78
CA LYS A 341 -45.10 41.67 -5.85
C LYS A 341 -44.78 42.47 -7.11
N SER A 342 -44.58 41.80 -8.24
CA SER A 342 -44.91 42.35 -9.56
C SER A 342 -45.04 41.21 -10.57
N ASP A 343 -46.26 41.06 -11.07
CA ASP A 343 -46.63 40.25 -12.23
C ASP A 343 -45.98 40.82 -13.50
N ASP A 344 -45.42 39.96 -14.35
CA ASP A 344 -45.72 40.04 -15.78
C ASP A 344 -45.50 38.69 -16.49
N ALA A 345 -46.40 38.38 -17.41
CA ALA A 345 -46.56 37.07 -18.03
C ALA A 345 -45.77 36.95 -19.35
N ALA A 346 -45.00 35.87 -19.51
CA ALA A 346 -44.54 35.39 -20.82
C ALA A 346 -44.40 33.85 -20.85
N LYS A 347 -44.83 33.26 -21.96
CA LYS A 347 -45.03 31.83 -22.27
C LYS A 347 -43.83 30.89 -22.00
N PRO A 348 -44.09 29.58 -21.78
CA PRO A 348 -43.07 28.59 -21.43
C PRO A 348 -42.29 28.10 -22.66
N ALA A 349 -40.96 28.21 -22.62
CA ALA A 349 -40.03 27.42 -23.43
C ALA A 349 -39.81 26.04 -22.75
N PRO A 350 -39.53 24.98 -23.53
CA PRO A 350 -39.53 23.60 -23.02
C PRO A 350 -38.42 23.43 -21.99
N LYS A 351 -38.82 23.01 -20.79
CA LYS A 351 -37.89 22.58 -19.74
C LYS A 351 -37.19 21.31 -20.23
N LEU A 352 -35.88 21.40 -20.39
CA LEU A 352 -34.99 20.25 -20.22
C LEU A 352 -35.30 19.69 -18.82
N GLU A 353 -35.88 18.50 -18.78
CA GLU A 353 -36.11 17.78 -17.53
C GLU A 353 -34.75 17.42 -16.93
N ALA A 354 -34.36 18.17 -15.90
CA ALA A 354 -33.31 17.76 -14.99
C ALA A 354 -33.81 16.51 -14.25
N VAL A 355 -33.26 15.35 -14.61
CA VAL A 355 -33.43 14.09 -13.88
C VAL A 355 -32.99 14.32 -12.44
N LYS A 356 -33.89 14.03 -11.48
CA LYS A 356 -33.59 14.10 -10.04
C LYS A 356 -32.51 13.06 -9.69
N PRO A 357 -31.43 13.42 -8.96
CA PRO A 357 -30.29 12.53 -8.70
C PRO A 357 -30.45 11.70 -7.43
N THR A 358 -31.58 10.99 -7.24
CA THR A 358 -31.80 10.21 -6.00
C THR A 358 -31.69 8.69 -6.13
N ASP A 359 -31.66 8.10 -7.33
CA ASP A 359 -31.86 6.65 -7.48
C ASP A 359 -30.72 5.88 -8.18
N SER A 360 -29.47 6.36 -8.10
CA SER A 360 -28.32 5.59 -8.59
C SER A 360 -27.88 4.55 -7.56
N ALA A 361 -27.80 3.28 -7.99
CA ALA A 361 -27.26 2.18 -7.18
C ALA A 361 -25.79 2.42 -6.82
N LEU A 362 -25.03 3.04 -7.74
CA LEU A 362 -23.64 3.42 -7.54
C LEU A 362 -23.50 4.47 -6.42
N LEU A 363 -24.36 5.50 -6.45
CA LEU A 363 -24.41 6.53 -5.41
C LEU A 363 -24.77 5.95 -4.05
N SER A 364 -25.73 5.01 -4.01
CA SER A 364 -26.14 4.32 -2.78
C SER A 364 -25.01 3.50 -2.16
N GLU A 365 -24.26 2.76 -2.99
CA GLU A 365 -23.05 2.05 -2.57
C GLU A 365 -22.03 3.03 -1.96
N TRP A 366 -21.72 4.12 -2.65
CA TRP A 366 -20.76 5.11 -2.18
C TRP A 366 -21.18 5.78 -0.86
N LEU A 367 -22.47 6.11 -0.73
CA LEU A 367 -23.04 6.66 0.48
C LEU A 367 -23.14 5.64 1.63
N SER A 368 -22.89 4.35 1.42
CA SER A 368 -22.82 3.39 2.53
C SER A 368 -21.45 3.38 3.21
N SER A 369 -20.38 3.74 2.49
CA SER A 369 -19.00 3.61 2.96
C SER A 369 -18.49 4.87 3.71
N PRO A 370 -18.07 4.76 4.98
CA PRO A 370 -17.46 5.88 5.71
C PRO A 370 -16.17 6.40 5.07
N ALA A 371 -15.35 5.51 4.50
CA ALA A 371 -14.09 5.88 3.86
C ALA A 371 -14.32 6.68 2.57
N ILE A 372 -15.33 6.30 1.77
CA ILE A 372 -15.72 7.02 0.56
C ILE A 372 -16.28 8.41 0.92
N LYS A 373 -17.07 8.51 1.99
CA LYS A 373 -17.56 9.82 2.49
C LYS A 373 -16.43 10.73 2.96
N ALA A 374 -15.47 10.18 3.71
CA ALA A 374 -14.31 10.95 4.16
C ALA A 374 -13.49 11.48 2.96
N TRP A 375 -13.32 10.65 1.93
CA TRP A 375 -12.71 11.07 0.67
C TRP A 375 -13.52 12.12 -0.09
N ALA A 376 -14.84 11.95 -0.18
CA ALA A 376 -15.72 12.90 -0.85
C ALA A 376 -15.71 14.27 -0.16
N ALA A 377 -15.55 14.31 1.17
CA ALA A 377 -15.47 15.52 1.97
C ALA A 377 -14.17 16.33 1.81
N VAL A 378 -13.17 15.83 1.08
CA VAL A 378 -11.96 16.63 0.74
C VAL A 378 -12.38 17.89 -0.04
N PRO A 379 -11.88 19.07 0.34
CA PRO A 379 -12.32 20.37 -0.20
C PRO A 379 -11.83 20.66 -1.62
N THR A 380 -12.22 19.82 -2.57
CA THR A 380 -12.07 20.00 -4.02
C THR A 380 -13.13 19.12 -4.69
N PRO A 381 -14.27 19.69 -5.12
CA PRO A 381 -15.26 18.92 -5.87
C PRO A 381 -14.70 18.59 -7.25
N ILE A 382 -14.85 17.33 -7.68
CA ILE A 382 -14.36 16.84 -8.97
C ILE A 382 -15.47 16.24 -9.84
N GLY A 383 -16.69 16.05 -9.31
CA GLY A 383 -17.79 15.42 -10.06
C GLY A 383 -18.23 16.20 -11.32
N GLY A 384 -18.06 17.52 -11.32
CA GLY A 384 -18.40 18.40 -12.44
C GLY A 384 -17.27 18.67 -13.44
N GLU A 385 -16.07 18.16 -13.18
CA GLU A 385 -14.89 18.31 -14.04
C GLU A 385 -14.86 17.18 -15.09
N ASP A 386 -14.27 17.45 -16.27
CA ASP A 386 -13.97 16.39 -17.23
C ASP A 386 -12.79 15.56 -16.71
N LEU A 387 -13.05 14.31 -16.32
CA LEU A 387 -12.03 13.47 -15.70
C LEU A 387 -11.11 12.77 -16.70
N ARG A 388 -11.40 12.85 -18.01
CA ARG A 388 -10.64 12.11 -19.04
C ARG A 388 -9.15 12.50 -19.10
N PRO A 389 -8.75 13.79 -19.08
CA PRO A 389 -7.33 14.17 -19.04
C PRO A 389 -6.58 13.56 -17.85
N TYR A 390 -7.24 13.50 -16.69
CA TYR A 390 -6.68 12.92 -15.46
C TYR A 390 -6.50 11.41 -15.56
N LEU A 391 -7.51 10.70 -16.07
CA LEU A 391 -7.44 9.25 -16.30
C LEU A 391 -6.37 8.89 -17.33
N PHE A 392 -6.16 9.74 -18.34
CA PHE A 392 -5.14 9.53 -19.36
C PHE A 392 -3.71 9.62 -18.79
N VAL A 393 -3.49 10.53 -17.84
CA VAL A 393 -2.21 10.65 -17.12
C VAL A 393 -2.06 9.56 -16.07
N ALA A 394 -3.16 9.02 -15.54
CA ALA A 394 -3.17 7.89 -14.62
C ALA A 394 -2.93 6.52 -15.28
N LYS A 395 -2.74 6.45 -16.61
CA LYS A 395 -2.58 5.21 -17.41
C LYS A 395 -1.43 4.29 -17.02
N ASP A 396 -0.52 4.71 -16.15
CA ASP A 396 0.65 3.93 -15.72
C ASP A 396 0.28 2.54 -15.13
N ARG A 397 -0.97 2.35 -14.67
CA ARG A 397 -1.45 1.06 -14.12
C ARG A 397 -2.52 0.36 -14.96
N LYS A 398 -3.36 1.10 -15.67
CA LYS A 398 -4.54 0.58 -16.39
C LYS A 398 -4.97 1.58 -17.46
N ASP A 399 -5.24 1.11 -18.67
CA ASP A 399 -5.76 1.96 -19.74
C ASP A 399 -7.29 2.01 -19.67
N TYR A 400 -7.83 3.19 -19.34
CA TYR A 400 -9.27 3.39 -19.14
C TYR A 400 -10.02 3.78 -20.41
N PHE A 401 -9.32 3.95 -21.55
CA PHE A 401 -9.92 4.38 -22.81
C PHE A 401 -9.99 3.21 -23.79
N GLY A 402 -11.21 2.67 -23.97
CA GLY A 402 -11.54 1.63 -24.96
C GLY A 402 -11.94 0.29 -24.33
N ALA A 403 -13.02 -0.32 -24.84
CA ALA A 403 -13.52 -1.63 -24.39
C ALA A 403 -12.50 -2.77 -24.59
N ALA A 404 -11.64 -2.66 -25.61
CA ALA A 404 -10.59 -3.63 -25.91
C ALA A 404 -9.32 -3.48 -25.04
N SER A 405 -9.12 -2.33 -24.38
CA SER A 405 -7.84 -2.00 -23.71
C SER A 405 -7.79 -2.43 -22.24
N VAL A 406 -8.90 -2.35 -21.51
CA VAL A 406 -8.99 -2.77 -20.08
C VAL A 406 -8.94 -4.30 -19.94
N LEU A 407 -9.53 -5.01 -20.89
CA LEU A 407 -9.71 -6.45 -20.86
C LEU A 407 -8.70 -7.19 -21.74
N GLY A 408 -8.02 -6.50 -22.67
CA GLY A 408 -7.14 -7.12 -23.65
C GLY A 408 -7.87 -8.24 -24.39
N HIS A 409 -7.33 -9.46 -24.30
CA HIS A 409 -7.95 -10.66 -24.88
C HIS A 409 -9.29 -11.06 -24.22
N LEU A 410 -9.61 -10.54 -23.03
CA LEU A 410 -10.85 -10.81 -22.31
C LEU A 410 -12.03 -9.94 -22.83
N ALA A 411 -11.77 -8.97 -23.70
CA ALA A 411 -12.81 -8.08 -24.22
C ALA A 411 -13.85 -8.86 -25.02
N ASP A 412 -13.37 -9.75 -25.90
CA ASP A 412 -14.22 -10.64 -26.70
C ASP A 412 -15.02 -11.58 -25.80
N VAL A 413 -14.42 -12.08 -24.71
CA VAL A 413 -15.11 -12.91 -23.72
C VAL A 413 -16.24 -12.13 -23.07
N VAL A 414 -16.00 -10.88 -22.64
CA VAL A 414 -17.05 -10.03 -22.06
C VAL A 414 -18.17 -9.78 -23.07
N GLU A 415 -17.87 -9.45 -24.33
CA GLU A 415 -18.91 -9.27 -25.36
C GLU A 415 -19.75 -10.54 -25.56
N GLN A 416 -19.11 -11.70 -25.62
CA GLN A 416 -19.80 -12.99 -25.77
C GLN A 416 -20.73 -13.31 -24.59
N LEU A 417 -20.42 -12.84 -23.38
CA LEU A 417 -21.27 -13.00 -22.19
C LEU A 417 -22.56 -12.17 -22.23
N PHE A 418 -22.66 -11.16 -23.10
CA PHE A 418 -23.91 -10.43 -23.37
C PHE A 418 -24.75 -11.08 -24.47
N GLY A 419 -24.30 -12.21 -25.04
CA GLY A 419 -25.06 -13.00 -26.00
C GLY A 419 -26.31 -13.67 -25.41
N GLY A 420 -27.10 -14.31 -26.27
CA GLY A 420 -28.28 -15.08 -25.83
C GLY A 420 -27.91 -16.26 -24.92
N LYS A 421 -28.85 -16.69 -24.05
CA LYS A 421 -28.63 -17.74 -23.02
C LYS A 421 -27.94 -19.01 -23.55
N PHE A 422 -28.35 -19.49 -24.74
CA PHE A 422 -27.74 -20.67 -25.36
C PHE A 422 -26.30 -20.45 -25.83
N ALA A 423 -25.99 -19.27 -26.38
CA ALA A 423 -24.63 -18.94 -26.80
C ALA A 423 -23.68 -18.85 -25.59
N VAL A 424 -24.16 -18.21 -24.51
CA VAL A 424 -23.40 -18.08 -23.26
C VAL A 424 -23.13 -19.44 -22.59
N GLN A 425 -24.10 -20.35 -22.61
CA GLN A 425 -23.89 -21.71 -22.08
C GLN A 425 -22.79 -22.48 -22.83
N GLY A 426 -22.64 -22.24 -24.14
CA GLY A 426 -21.57 -22.84 -24.95
C GLY A 426 -20.15 -22.41 -24.53
N LEU A 427 -20.02 -21.30 -23.81
CA LEU A 427 -18.72 -20.74 -23.38
C LEU A 427 -18.21 -21.35 -22.07
N GLU A 428 -18.96 -22.24 -21.41
CA GLU A 428 -18.60 -22.78 -20.09
C GLU A 428 -17.18 -23.41 -20.08
N ALA A 429 -16.81 -24.12 -21.15
CA ALA A 429 -15.49 -24.74 -21.25
C ALA A 429 -14.35 -23.72 -21.34
N ASP A 430 -14.56 -22.62 -22.07
CA ASP A 430 -13.57 -21.56 -22.23
C ASP A 430 -13.46 -20.69 -20.99
N LEU A 431 -14.60 -20.40 -20.33
CA LEU A 431 -14.61 -19.67 -19.06
C LEU A 431 -13.84 -20.41 -17.96
N LYS A 432 -13.90 -21.74 -17.90
CA LYS A 432 -13.11 -22.54 -16.94
C LYS A 432 -11.61 -22.43 -17.12
N ARG A 433 -11.13 -22.02 -18.31
CA ARG A 433 -9.70 -21.86 -18.61
C ARG A 433 -9.13 -20.52 -18.12
N LEU A 434 -9.99 -19.56 -17.80
CA LEU A 434 -9.56 -18.26 -17.27
C LEU A 434 -8.84 -18.43 -15.92
N ALA A 435 -7.77 -17.68 -15.71
CA ALA A 435 -7.16 -17.62 -14.39
C ALA A 435 -8.11 -16.92 -13.39
N PRO A 436 -8.08 -17.25 -12.09
CA PRO A 436 -8.91 -16.59 -11.08
C PRO A 436 -8.92 -15.04 -11.12
N PRO A 437 -7.78 -14.33 -11.29
CA PRO A 437 -7.79 -12.87 -11.41
C PRO A 437 -8.47 -12.38 -12.70
N GLU A 438 -8.37 -13.11 -13.80
CA GLU A 438 -9.03 -12.77 -15.08
C GLU A 438 -10.54 -12.96 -14.98
N ALA A 439 -10.98 -14.05 -14.35
CA ALA A 439 -12.39 -14.30 -14.08
C ALA A 439 -13.02 -13.20 -13.21
N ALA A 440 -12.27 -12.70 -12.20
CA ALA A 440 -12.71 -11.56 -11.40
C ALA A 440 -12.81 -10.26 -12.23
N GLN A 441 -11.88 -10.01 -13.16
CA GLN A 441 -11.94 -8.85 -14.06
C GLN A 441 -13.14 -8.92 -15.01
N VAL A 442 -13.40 -10.09 -15.60
CA VAL A 442 -14.56 -10.34 -16.47
C VAL A 442 -15.86 -10.14 -15.68
N PHE A 443 -15.92 -10.64 -14.44
CA PHE A 443 -17.07 -10.45 -13.55
C PHE A 443 -17.36 -8.96 -13.31
N GLU A 444 -16.34 -8.17 -12.94
CA GLU A 444 -16.51 -6.75 -12.67
C GLU A 444 -16.91 -5.96 -13.92
N ALA A 445 -16.39 -6.32 -15.10
CA ALA A 445 -16.76 -5.70 -16.37
C ALA A 445 -18.22 -5.98 -16.77
N VAL A 446 -18.67 -7.24 -16.67
CA VAL A 446 -20.06 -7.62 -16.94
C VAL A 446 -21.00 -6.96 -15.93
N ARG A 447 -20.65 -6.98 -14.65
CA ARG A 447 -21.41 -6.29 -13.59
C ARG A 447 -21.55 -4.80 -13.88
N GLY A 448 -20.45 -4.13 -14.21
CA GLY A 448 -20.43 -2.69 -14.49
C GLY A 448 -21.35 -2.30 -15.64
N ARG A 449 -21.37 -3.10 -16.72
CA ARG A 449 -22.29 -2.88 -17.86
C ARG A 449 -23.75 -3.14 -17.51
N ILE A 450 -24.06 -4.18 -16.73
CA ILE A 450 -25.42 -4.45 -16.26
C ILE A 450 -25.92 -3.28 -15.40
N VAL A 451 -25.10 -2.81 -14.45
CA VAL A 451 -25.45 -1.68 -13.58
C VAL A 451 -25.60 -0.39 -14.38
N GLY A 452 -24.72 -0.15 -15.36
CA GLY A 452 -24.78 1.03 -16.23
C GLY A 452 -26.01 1.10 -17.14
N GLY A 453 -26.74 0.00 -17.33
CA GLY A 453 -27.98 -0.03 -18.09
C GLY A 453 -29.21 0.54 -17.36
N ASP A 454 -29.14 0.73 -16.04
CA ASP A 454 -30.18 1.30 -15.15
C ASP A 454 -31.63 0.75 -15.36
N SER A 455 -31.75 -0.49 -15.84
CA SER A 455 -33.02 -1.24 -15.95
C SER A 455 -32.85 -2.62 -15.32
N PHE A 456 -33.66 -2.89 -14.29
CA PHE A 456 -33.60 -4.13 -13.49
C PHE A 456 -34.96 -4.81 -13.34
N ASP A 457 -36.00 -4.26 -13.96
CA ASP A 457 -37.38 -4.74 -13.98
C ASP A 457 -37.53 -6.03 -14.79
N THR A 458 -36.66 -6.23 -15.79
CA THR A 458 -36.54 -7.46 -16.58
C THR A 458 -35.10 -8.00 -16.49
N GLU A 459 -34.89 -9.25 -16.90
CA GLU A 459 -33.57 -9.87 -16.87
C GLU A 459 -32.61 -9.14 -17.83
N PRO A 460 -31.55 -8.48 -17.32
CA PRO A 460 -30.65 -7.72 -18.18
C PRO A 460 -29.76 -8.65 -19.00
N ALA A 461 -29.38 -8.20 -20.19
CA ALA A 461 -28.35 -8.86 -20.98
C ALA A 461 -27.07 -8.98 -20.13
N GLY A 462 -26.44 -10.15 -20.14
CA GLY A 462 -25.28 -10.46 -19.28
C GLY A 462 -25.60 -11.16 -17.95
N ALA A 463 -26.85 -11.17 -17.46
CA ALA A 463 -27.21 -11.89 -16.23
C ALA A 463 -26.96 -13.41 -16.34
N ALA A 464 -27.38 -14.00 -17.47
CA ALA A 464 -27.06 -15.39 -17.79
C ALA A 464 -25.53 -15.61 -17.96
N GLY A 465 -24.82 -14.61 -18.48
CA GLY A 465 -23.35 -14.56 -18.55
C GLY A 465 -22.69 -14.71 -17.19
N LEU A 466 -23.12 -13.90 -16.22
CA LEU A 466 -22.66 -13.99 -14.83
C LEU A 466 -22.93 -15.36 -14.22
N ALA A 467 -24.12 -15.94 -14.46
CA ALA A 467 -24.44 -17.27 -13.94
C ALA A 467 -23.46 -18.34 -14.43
N VAL A 468 -23.12 -18.35 -15.72
CA VAL A 468 -22.18 -19.33 -16.30
C VAL A 468 -20.73 -19.06 -15.85
N LEU A 469 -20.33 -17.79 -15.74
CA LEU A 469 -19.01 -17.40 -15.22
C LEU A 469 -18.80 -17.86 -13.78
N VAL A 470 -19.76 -17.58 -12.89
CA VAL A 470 -19.68 -17.96 -11.47
C VAL A 470 -19.81 -19.48 -11.29
N LYS A 471 -20.58 -20.16 -12.14
CA LYS A 471 -20.61 -21.64 -12.18
C LYS A 471 -19.23 -22.21 -12.51
N SER A 472 -18.49 -21.55 -13.40
CA SER A 472 -17.14 -21.95 -13.82
C SER A 472 -16.09 -21.60 -12.77
N HIS A 473 -16.31 -20.53 -12.00
CA HIS A 473 -15.41 -20.04 -10.95
C HIS A 473 -16.14 -19.86 -9.61
N PRO A 474 -16.24 -20.94 -8.79
CA PRO A 474 -16.98 -20.94 -7.54
C PRO A 474 -16.53 -19.88 -6.52
N THR A 475 -15.31 -19.38 -6.61
CA THR A 475 -14.78 -18.31 -5.75
C THR A 475 -15.55 -16.99 -5.90
N LEU A 476 -16.24 -16.77 -7.02
CA LEU A 476 -17.00 -15.56 -7.30
C LEU A 476 -18.44 -15.59 -6.76
N GLN A 477 -18.86 -16.68 -6.09
CA GLN A 477 -20.21 -16.79 -5.52
C GLN A 477 -20.50 -15.67 -4.50
N GLY A 478 -19.52 -15.31 -3.67
CA GLY A 478 -19.64 -14.18 -2.74
C GLY A 478 -19.89 -12.87 -3.47
N ASN A 479 -19.09 -12.58 -4.50
CA ASN A 479 -19.22 -11.38 -5.34
C ASN A 479 -20.59 -11.29 -6.04
N LEU A 480 -21.14 -12.43 -6.46
CA LEU A 480 -22.48 -12.50 -7.05
C LEU A 480 -23.56 -12.14 -6.03
N VAL A 481 -23.48 -12.67 -4.81
CA VAL A 481 -24.43 -12.33 -3.76
C VAL A 481 -24.31 -10.86 -3.35
N ASP A 482 -23.07 -10.35 -3.22
CA ASP A 482 -22.82 -8.92 -2.98
C ASP A 482 -23.45 -8.05 -4.07
N PHE A 483 -23.29 -8.44 -5.33
CA PHE A 483 -23.91 -7.74 -6.46
C PHE A 483 -25.45 -7.72 -6.36
N LEU A 484 -26.07 -8.88 -6.13
CA LEU A 484 -27.53 -8.96 -5.99
C LEU A 484 -28.04 -8.15 -4.79
N GLU A 485 -27.27 -8.09 -3.70
CA GLU A 485 -27.59 -7.29 -2.52
C GLU A 485 -27.55 -5.78 -2.79
N THR A 486 -26.72 -5.33 -3.74
CA THR A 486 -26.57 -3.92 -4.11
C THR A 486 -27.63 -3.37 -5.05
N LEU A 487 -28.45 -4.22 -5.68
CA LEU A 487 -29.44 -3.77 -6.66
C LEU A 487 -30.64 -3.07 -5.99
N PRO A 488 -31.24 -2.04 -6.64
CA PRO A 488 -32.33 -1.26 -6.07
C PRO A 488 -33.62 -2.10 -5.97
N ARG A 489 -34.00 -2.42 -4.74
CA ARG A 489 -35.12 -3.32 -4.38
C ARG A 489 -36.47 -2.90 -4.99
N ASP A 490 -36.64 -1.59 -5.15
CA ASP A 490 -37.89 -0.94 -5.53
C ASP A 490 -38.19 -1.09 -7.03
N ARG A 491 -37.14 -1.26 -7.84
CA ARG A 491 -37.18 -1.40 -9.31
C ARG A 491 -36.70 -2.78 -9.77
N LEU A 492 -36.71 -3.76 -8.88
CA LEU A 492 -36.16 -5.10 -9.12
C LEU A 492 -37.23 -6.08 -9.63
N GLY A 493 -36.97 -6.67 -10.79
CA GLY A 493 -37.80 -7.70 -11.40
C GLY A 493 -37.64 -9.09 -10.76
N PRO A 494 -38.56 -10.03 -11.02
CA PRO A 494 -38.55 -11.36 -10.43
C PRO A 494 -37.37 -12.25 -10.87
N TRP A 495 -36.63 -11.86 -11.91
CA TRP A 495 -35.50 -12.61 -12.46
C TRP A 495 -34.37 -12.81 -11.45
N VAL A 496 -34.18 -11.89 -10.50
CA VAL A 496 -33.13 -12.00 -9.47
C VAL A 496 -33.36 -13.15 -8.48
N CYS A 497 -34.59 -13.66 -8.39
CA CYS A 497 -34.95 -14.70 -7.44
C CYS A 497 -34.61 -16.11 -7.93
N SER A 498 -34.39 -16.31 -9.23
CA SER A 498 -34.21 -17.64 -9.85
C SER A 498 -33.04 -17.66 -10.83
N GLY A 499 -32.61 -18.86 -11.26
CA GLY A 499 -31.47 -19.03 -12.18
C GLY A 499 -30.11 -19.18 -11.50
N TRP A 500 -30.03 -19.02 -10.17
CA TRP A 500 -28.79 -19.15 -9.39
C TRP A 500 -28.61 -20.51 -8.71
N GLU A 501 -29.61 -21.39 -8.76
CA GLU A 501 -29.65 -22.67 -8.06
C GLU A 501 -28.52 -23.63 -8.46
N GLY A 502 -28.08 -23.59 -9.71
CA GLY A 502 -26.94 -24.38 -10.19
C GLY A 502 -25.57 -23.75 -9.91
N VAL A 503 -25.55 -22.53 -9.39
CA VAL A 503 -24.36 -21.66 -9.24
C VAL A 503 -23.97 -21.49 -7.78
N LEU A 504 -24.94 -21.19 -6.91
CA LEU A 504 -24.75 -21.01 -5.48
C LEU A 504 -24.77 -22.37 -4.76
N LYS A 505 -23.59 -22.93 -4.53
CA LYS A 505 -23.38 -24.22 -3.84
C LYS A 505 -22.64 -24.06 -2.52
N ASP A 506 -21.93 -22.95 -2.33
CA ASP A 506 -21.26 -22.65 -1.07
C ASP A 506 -22.27 -22.40 0.06
N GLY A 507 -21.96 -22.89 1.26
CA GLY A 507 -22.85 -22.82 2.41
C GLY A 507 -23.14 -21.39 2.85
N ASP A 508 -22.12 -20.52 2.88
CA ASP A 508 -22.28 -19.12 3.28
C ASP A 508 -23.03 -18.32 2.20
N ALA A 509 -22.62 -18.46 0.94
CA ALA A 509 -23.28 -17.78 -0.18
C ALA A 509 -24.77 -18.17 -0.29
N THR A 510 -25.08 -19.45 -0.07
CA THR A 510 -26.47 -19.94 -0.05
C THR A 510 -27.28 -19.32 1.09
N GLN A 511 -26.72 -19.26 2.30
CA GLN A 511 -27.39 -18.65 3.46
C GLN A 511 -27.60 -17.15 3.30
N ARG A 512 -26.64 -16.45 2.68
CA ARG A 512 -26.76 -15.03 2.37
C ARG A 512 -27.83 -14.78 1.32
N PHE A 513 -27.90 -15.60 0.27
CA PHE A 513 -28.95 -15.52 -0.75
C PHE A 513 -30.34 -15.87 -0.18
N ASP A 514 -30.45 -16.87 0.68
CA ASP A 514 -31.72 -17.19 1.37
C ASP A 514 -32.20 -16.00 2.24
N ARG A 515 -31.29 -15.30 2.92
CA ARG A 515 -31.60 -14.05 3.65
C ARG A 515 -32.07 -12.94 2.72
N LEU A 516 -31.44 -12.80 1.56
CA LEU A 516 -31.82 -11.82 0.54
C LEU A 516 -33.25 -12.07 0.03
N LEU A 517 -33.59 -13.33 -0.27
CA LEU A 517 -34.96 -13.74 -0.65
C LEU A 517 -35.99 -13.43 0.45
N GLN A 518 -35.65 -13.63 1.72
CA GLN A 518 -36.54 -13.26 2.83
C GLN A 518 -36.80 -11.75 2.89
N THR A 519 -35.75 -10.95 2.70
CA THR A 519 -35.85 -9.48 2.66
C THR A 519 -36.73 -9.04 1.48
N TRP A 520 -36.49 -9.57 0.29
CA TRP A 520 -37.31 -9.27 -0.89
C TRP A 520 -38.76 -9.72 -0.76
N GLY A 521 -39.01 -10.85 -0.08
CA GLY A 521 -40.36 -11.33 0.25
C GLY A 521 -41.14 -10.39 1.18
N LYS A 522 -40.46 -9.62 2.03
CA LYS A 522 -41.07 -8.66 2.98
C LYS A 522 -41.16 -7.25 2.41
N GLU A 523 -40.13 -6.80 1.72
CA GLU A 523 -39.91 -5.38 1.39
C GLU A 523 -39.89 -5.08 -0.12
N GLY A 524 -39.92 -6.10 -0.98
CA GLY A 524 -39.88 -5.92 -2.45
C GLY A 524 -41.15 -5.37 -3.09
N GLY A 525 -41.07 -5.05 -4.38
CA GLY A 525 -42.25 -4.79 -5.23
C GLY A 525 -43.20 -5.99 -5.31
N ALA A 526 -44.45 -5.79 -5.74
CA ALA A 526 -45.49 -6.83 -5.70
C ALA A 526 -45.09 -8.14 -6.42
N MET A 527 -44.51 -8.04 -7.62
CA MET A 527 -44.03 -9.22 -8.36
C MET A 527 -42.80 -9.87 -7.72
N LEU A 528 -41.87 -9.05 -7.19
CA LEU A 528 -40.67 -9.54 -6.52
C LEU A 528 -41.02 -10.31 -5.23
N LYS A 529 -42.00 -9.83 -4.45
CA LYS A 529 -42.49 -10.48 -3.24
C LYS A 529 -43.04 -11.87 -3.51
N VAL A 530 -43.88 -12.00 -4.53
CA VAL A 530 -44.48 -13.28 -4.94
C VAL A 530 -43.39 -14.24 -5.40
N ALA A 531 -42.47 -13.79 -6.26
CA ALA A 531 -41.37 -14.61 -6.77
C ALA A 531 -40.42 -15.07 -5.64
N ALA A 532 -39.99 -14.15 -4.78
CA ALA A 532 -39.08 -14.45 -3.68
C ALA A 532 -39.70 -15.43 -2.67
N THR A 533 -40.97 -15.24 -2.31
CA THR A 533 -41.70 -16.15 -1.40
C THR A 533 -41.91 -17.53 -2.04
N GLY A 534 -42.18 -17.59 -3.34
CA GLY A 534 -42.31 -18.83 -4.10
C GLY A 534 -41.01 -19.63 -4.11
N VAL A 535 -39.88 -19.00 -4.45
CA VAL A 535 -38.56 -19.64 -4.46
C VAL A 535 -38.12 -20.05 -3.05
N LEU A 536 -38.41 -19.24 -2.04
CA LEU A 536 -38.07 -19.59 -0.65
C LEU A 536 -38.80 -20.87 -0.20
N ARG A 537 -40.07 -21.04 -0.59
CA ARG A 537 -40.84 -22.26 -0.28
C ARG A 537 -40.30 -23.49 -0.99
N THR A 538 -39.91 -23.39 -2.26
CA THR A 538 -39.31 -24.53 -2.98
C THR A 538 -37.95 -24.92 -2.42
N ARG A 539 -37.14 -23.95 -2.00
CA ARG A 539 -35.83 -24.20 -1.38
C ARG A 539 -35.93 -24.75 0.05
N GLN A 540 -36.95 -24.36 0.82
CA GLN A 540 -37.21 -24.90 2.16
C GLN A 540 -37.85 -26.30 2.13
N GLY A 541 -38.66 -26.61 1.10
CA GLY A 541 -39.24 -27.94 0.91
C GLY A 541 -38.29 -28.99 0.32
N ALA A 542 -37.10 -28.58 -0.14
CA ALA A 542 -36.07 -29.44 -0.71
C ALA A 542 -34.89 -29.74 0.23
N ARG A 543 -34.95 -29.28 1.50
CA ARG A 543 -33.95 -29.55 2.55
C ARG A 543 -34.36 -30.71 3.44
#